data_AF-A0A0P0C6P6-F1
#
_entry.id   AF-A0A0P0C6P6-F1
#
_cell.length_a   1.000
_cell.length_b   1.000
_cell.length_c   1.000
_cell.angle_alpha   90.00
_cell.angle_beta   90.00
_cell.angle_gamma   90.00
#
_symmetry.space_group_name_H-M   'P 1'
#
loop_
_entity.id
_entity.type
_entity.pdbx_description
1 polymer ?
#
loop_
_entity_poly.entity_id
_entity_poly.type
_entity_poly.pdbx_seq_one_letter_code
_entity_poly.pdbx_strand_id
1 'polypeptide(L)' 'MRELVKGKIDQMQMDIIRQAANVEEVQSVLGIFAQMRELINQLPEGNTKAKGAKRGRKPKTQQEG' A
#
# COMPACT_ATOMS: atom_id res chain seq x y z
N MET A 1 -4.54 3.10 -0.54
CA MET A 1 -3.28 2.52 -0.02
C MET A 1 -2.68 1.52 -1.00
N ARG A 2 -3.42 0.50 -1.45
CA ARG A 2 -2.99 -0.47 -2.48
C ARG A 2 -2.41 0.18 -3.75
N GLU A 3 -3.13 1.13 -4.36
CA GLU A 3 -2.67 1.83 -5.57
C GLU A 3 -1.39 2.67 -5.33
N LEU A 4 -1.25 3.27 -4.15
CA LEU A 4 -0.03 4.00 -3.78
C LEU A 4 1.18 3.07 -3.64
N VAL A 5 0.97 1.84 -3.15
CA VAL A 5 2.03 0.83 -3.05
C VAL A 5 2.39 0.31 -4.44
N LYS A 6 1.41 0.07 -5.33
CA LYS A 6 1.68 -0.30 -6.74
C LYS A 6 2.53 0.75 -7.45
N GLY A 7 2.17 2.03 -7.32
CA GLY A 7 2.93 3.12 -7.95
C GLY A 7 4.39 3.20 -7.48
N LYS A 8 4.65 2.97 -6.18
CA LYS A 8 6.02 2.93 -5.65
C LYS A 8 6.82 1.75 -6.19
N ILE A 9 6.17 0.60 -6.33
CA ILE A 9 6.80 -0.61 -6.89
C ILE A 9 7.17 -0.41 -8.35
N ASP A 10 6.28 0.18 -9.14
CA ASP A 10 6.57 0.47 -10.55
C ASP A 10 7.74 1.44 -10.70
N GLN A 11 7.83 2.44 -9.83
CA GLN A 11 8.95 3.38 -9.82
C GLN A 11 10.27 2.70 -9.46
N MET A 12 10.28 1.87 -8.41
CA MET A 12 11.45 1.08 -8.04
C MET A 12 11.88 0.11 -9.15
N GLN A 13 10.92 -0.52 -9.82
CA GLN A 13 11.21 -1.43 -10.95
C GLN A 13 11.98 -0.69 -12.05
N MET A 14 11.51 0.50 -12.42
CA MET A 14 12.14 1.30 -13.47
C MET A 14 13.54 1.78 -13.06
N ASP A 15 13.73 2.19 -11.82
CA ASP A 15 15.03 2.65 -11.33
C ASP A 15 16.07 1.51 -11.31
N ILE A 16 15.65 0.29 -10.98
CA ILE A 16 16.53 -0.89 -10.97
C ILE A 16 16.83 -1.34 -12.41
N ILE A 17 15.83 -1.39 -13.29
CA ILE A 17 16.02 -1.76 -14.70
C ILE A 17 16.99 -0.81 -15.40
N ARG A 18 16.94 0.50 -15.08
CA ARG A 18 17.88 1.49 -15.61
C ARG A 18 19.34 1.25 -15.21
N GLN A 19 19.57 0.55 -14.10
CA GLN A 19 20.89 0.24 -13.58
C GLN A 19 21.37 -1.17 -13.96
N ALA A 20 20.48 -2.00 -14.52
CA ALA A 20 20.82 -3.37 -14.92
C ALA A 20 21.85 -3.37 -16.06
N ALA A 21 22.86 -4.22 -15.93
CA ALA A 21 23.97 -4.28 -16.89
C ALA A 21 23.66 -5.18 -18.09
N ASN A 22 22.70 -6.09 -17.95
CA ASN A 22 22.37 -7.09 -18.96
C ASN A 22 20.88 -7.50 -18.91
N VAL A 23 20.45 -8.21 -19.95
CA VAL A 23 19.06 -8.63 -20.13
C VAL A 23 18.62 -9.66 -19.08
N GLU A 24 19.53 -10.52 -18.59
CA GLU A 24 19.22 -11.54 -17.58
C GLU A 24 18.85 -10.90 -16.23
N GLU A 25 19.59 -9.87 -15.83
CA GLU A 25 19.28 -9.06 -14.65
C GLU A 25 17.92 -8.38 -14.77
N VAL A 26 17.62 -7.77 -15.94
CA VAL A 26 16.31 -7.17 -16.21
C VAL A 26 15.19 -8.20 -16.07
N GLN A 27 15.37 -9.41 -16.63
CA GLN A 27 14.37 -10.47 -16.54
C GLN A 27 14.17 -10.95 -15.10
N SER A 28 15.24 -11.11 -14.34
CA SER A 28 15.19 -11.47 -12.91
C SER A 28 14.42 -10.42 -12.10
N VAL A 29 14.73 -9.14 -12.31
CA VAL A 29 14.04 -8.02 -11.68
C VAL A 29 12.55 -8.04 -12.04
N LEU A 30 12.20 -8.12 -13.33
CA LEU A 30 10.80 -8.20 -13.76
C LEU A 30 10.04 -9.35 -13.12
N GLY A 31 10.67 -10.52 -12.96
CA GLY A 31 10.09 -11.68 -12.26
C GLY A 31 9.77 -11.41 -10.79
N ILE A 32 10.71 -10.81 -10.05
CA ILE A 32 10.52 -10.44 -8.63
C ILE A 32 9.38 -9.42 -8.49
N PHE A 33 9.36 -8.40 -9.35
CA PHE A 33 8.35 -7.35 -9.33
C PHE A 33 6.95 -7.87 -9.67
N ALA A 34 6.84 -8.87 -10.57
CA ALA A 34 5.58 -9.54 -10.86
C ALA A 34 5.01 -10.25 -9.61
N GLN A 35 5.86 -10.98 -8.86
CA GLN A 35 5.45 -11.64 -7.60
C GLN A 35 5.00 -10.63 -6.53
N MET A 36 5.72 -9.51 -6.39
CA MET A 36 5.33 -8.45 -5.44
C MET A 36 3.96 -7.85 -5.78
N ARG A 37 3.66 -7.67 -7.07
CA ARG A 37 2.38 -7.14 -7.53
C ARG A 37 1.24 -8.11 -7.24
N GLU A 38 1.48 -9.41 -7.36
CA GLU A 38 0.52 -10.45 -7.01
C GLU A 38 0.20 -10.43 -5.51
N LEU A 39 1.23 -10.35 -4.65
CA LEU A 39 1.04 -10.23 -3.20
C LEU A 39 0.22 -8.99 -2.81
N ILE A 40 0.45 -7.85 -3.47
CA ILE A 40 -0.35 -6.65 -3.24
C ILE A 40 -1.79 -6.83 -3.67
N ASN A 41 -2.02 -7.56 -4.76
CA ASN A 41 -3.37 -7.87 -5.22
C ASN A 41 -4.10 -8.81 -4.26
N GLN A 42 -3.40 -9.51 -3.37
CA GLN A 42 -3.97 -10.33 -2.30
C GLN A 42 -4.20 -9.54 -0.99
N LEU A 43 -3.60 -8.34 -0.81
CA LEU A 43 -3.77 -7.55 0.42
C LEU A 43 -5.22 -7.05 0.57
N PRO A 44 -5.99 -7.44 1.59
CA PRO A 44 -7.38 -7.04 1.72
C PRO A 44 -7.53 -5.52 1.52
N GLU A 45 -8.45 -5.11 0.65
CA GLU A 45 -8.77 -3.70 0.49
C GLU A 45 -9.26 -3.20 1.83
N GLY A 46 -8.39 -2.48 2.54
CA GLY A 46 -8.66 -2.00 3.88
C GLY A 46 -9.86 -1.07 3.87
N ASN A 47 -11.06 -1.64 4.03
CA ASN A 47 -12.17 -1.01 4.69
C ASN A 47 -11.98 -1.24 6.19
N THR A 48 -10.87 -0.76 6.73
CA THR A 48 -10.68 -0.61 8.17
C THR A 48 -11.48 0.63 8.61
N LYS A 49 -12.80 0.63 8.33
CA LYS A 49 -13.70 1.25 9.29
C LYS A 49 -13.56 0.40 10.53
N ALA A 50 -12.77 0.85 11.49
CA ALA A 50 -12.79 0.29 12.83
C ALA A 50 -14.26 0.33 13.31
N LYS A 51 -14.98 -0.78 13.18
CA LYS A 51 -16.27 -1.03 13.86
C LYS A 51 -15.95 -1.06 15.35
N GLY A 52 -15.75 0.09 15.97
CA GLY A 52 -15.26 0.13 17.35
C GLY A 52 -14.80 1.48 17.86
N ALA A 53 -14.53 2.47 17.00
CA ALA A 53 -14.42 3.85 17.46
C ALA A 53 -15.84 4.35 17.78
N LYS A 54 -16.38 3.92 18.93
CA LYS A 54 -17.47 4.61 19.59
C LYS A 54 -17.07 6.09 19.57
N ARG A 55 -17.81 6.87 18.79
CA ARG A 55 -17.83 8.33 18.83
C ARG A 55 -17.53 8.72 20.27
N GLY A 56 -16.35 9.31 20.49
CA GLY A 56 -16.03 9.95 21.75
C GLY A 56 -17.26 10.77 22.11
N ARG A 57 -17.93 10.30 23.16
CA ARG A 57 -19.15 10.87 23.71
C ARG A 57 -18.85 12.36 23.87
N LYS A 58 -19.48 13.22 23.05
CA LYS A 58 -19.54 14.65 23.39
C LYS A 58 -20.04 14.67 24.84
N PRO A 59 -19.31 15.23 25.82
CA PRO A 59 -19.94 15.54 27.07
C PRO A 59 -21.05 16.53 26.73
N LYS A 60 -22.31 16.14 26.99
CA LYS A 60 -23.38 17.11 27.13
C LYS A 60 -22.98 17.91 28.36
N THR A 61 -22.43 19.12 28.16
CA THR A 61 -22.39 20.12 29.22
C THR A 61 -23.85 20.43 29.55
N GLN A 62 -24.36 19.75 30.57
CA GLN A 62 -25.63 20.03 31.21
C GLN A 62 -25.39 21.27 32.09
N GLN A 63 -26.35 22.19 32.04
CA GLN A 63 -26.42 23.48 32.72
C GLN A 63 -26.16 23.43 34.22
N GLU A 64 -25.93 24.63 34.77
CA GLU A 64 -26.38 25.18 36.08
C GLU A 64 -25.18 25.84 36.78
N GLY A 65 -25.18 27.11 37.18
CA GLY A 65 -26.15 28.22 37.15
C GLY A 65 -25.43 29.51 37.57
#